data_AF-A0A915HPU9-F1
#
_entry.id   AF-A0A915HPU9-F1
#
_cell.length_a   1.000
_cell.length_b   1.000
_cell.length_c   1.000
_cell.angle_alpha   90.00
_cell.angle_beta   90.00
_cell.angle_gamma   90.00
#
_symmetry.space_group_name_H-M   'P 1'
#
loop_
_entity.id
_entity.type
_entity.pdbx_description
1 polymer ?
#
loop_
_entity_poly.entity_id
_entity_poly.type
_entity_poly.pdbx_seq_one_letter_code
_entity_poly.pdbx_strand_id
1 'polypeptide(L)' 'YTLPLSAILFKSQKKNPQPQCPPRLRVQTCKPYVWSRVPDECLRVSALKLSDIRGWSVLCNDP' A
#
# COMPACT_ATOMS: atom_id res chain seq x y z
N TYR A 1 -6.81 -26.05 -25.55
CA TYR A 1 -6.53 -24.66 -25.98
C TYR A 1 -6.37 -23.81 -24.73
N THR A 2 -5.26 -23.08 -24.62
CA THR A 2 -4.99 -22.18 -23.48
C THR A 2 -5.04 -20.74 -23.98
N LEU A 3 -5.82 -19.88 -23.33
CA LEU A 3 -5.89 -18.46 -23.67
C LEU A 3 -4.68 -17.69 -23.11
N PRO A 4 -4.20 -16.62 -23.77
CA PRO A 4 -3.08 -15.83 -23.28
C PRO A 4 -3.43 -15.03 -22.02
N LEU A 5 -2.41 -14.62 -21.25
CA LEU A 5 -2.59 -13.83 -20.03
C LEU A 5 -3.41 -12.54 -20.25
N SER A 6 -3.26 -11.92 -21.43
CA SER A 6 -4.02 -10.75 -21.84
C SER A 6 -5.55 -10.97 -21.85
N ALA A 7 -6.02 -12.20 -22.05
CA ALA A 7 -7.44 -12.52 -22.06
C ALA A 7 -8.08 -12.48 -20.65
N ILE A 8 -7.28 -12.67 -19.60
CA ILE A 8 -7.77 -12.56 -18.20
C ILE A 8 -7.66 -11.12 -17.70
N LEU A 9 -6.57 -10.43 -18.05
CA LEU A 9 -6.28 -9.09 -17.54
C LEU A 9 -7.16 -8.00 -18.16
N PHE A 10 -7.59 -8.15 -19.41
CA PHE A 10 -8.32 -7.11 -20.14
C PHE A 10 -9.73 -7.59 -20.49
N LYS A 11 -10.76 -6.95 -19.92
CA LYS A 11 -12.17 -7.28 -20.17
C LYS A 11 -12.52 -7.30 -21.67
N SER A 12 -11.91 -6.43 -22.48
CA SER A 12 -12.11 -6.37 -23.94
C SER A 12 -11.50 -7.56 -24.71
N GLN A 13 -10.62 -8.35 -24.09
CA GLN A 13 -9.88 -9.45 -24.72
C GLN A 13 -10.30 -10.83 -24.19
N LYS A 14 -11.40 -10.93 -23.45
CA LYS A 14 -11.82 -12.14 -22.69
C LYS A 14 -11.85 -13.45 -23.48
N LYS A 15 -12.13 -13.38 -24.78
CA LYS A 15 -12.19 -14.55 -25.68
C LYS A 15 -11.17 -14.47 -26.82
N ASN A 16 -10.24 -13.53 -26.76
CA ASN A 16 -9.25 -13.37 -27.82
C ASN A 16 -8.15 -14.43 -27.68
N PRO A 17 -7.99 -15.36 -28.65
CA PRO A 17 -6.90 -16.32 -28.63
C PRO A 17 -5.55 -15.68 -28.98
N GLN A 18 -5.55 -14.49 -29.59
CA GLN A 18 -4.34 -13.80 -30.00
C GLN A 18 -3.66 -13.14 -28.78
N PRO A 19 -2.37 -13.40 -28.54
CA PRO A 19 -1.63 -12.72 -27.49
C PRO A 19 -1.50 -11.23 -27.81
N GLN A 20 -1.73 -10.38 -26.81
CA GLN A 20 -1.58 -8.93 -26.93
C GLN A 20 -0.69 -8.38 -25.83
N CYS A 21 0.12 -7.37 -26.17
CA CYS A 21 0.90 -6.59 -25.22
C CYS A 21 0.36 -5.15 -25.19
N PRO A 22 -0.75 -4.89 -24.49
CA PRO A 22 -1.34 -3.56 -24.47
C PRO A 22 -0.41 -2.57 -23.77
N PRO A 23 -0.39 -1.29 -24.17
CA PRO A 23 0.56 -0.28 -23.67
C PRO A 23 0.44 0.02 -22.16
N ARG A 24 -0.64 -0.46 -21.52
CA ARG A 24 -0.86 -0.40 -20.07
C ARG A 24 -0.09 -1.46 -19.30
N LEU A 25 0.29 -2.57 -19.93
CA LEU A 25 1.12 -3.60 -19.32
C LEU A 25 2.58 -3.14 -19.34
N ARG A 26 3.17 -2.97 -18.15
CA ARG A 26 4.56 -2.55 -17.99
C ARG A 26 5.19 -3.36 -16.88
N VAL A 27 6.47 -3.68 -17.05
CA VAL A 27 7.28 -4.21 -15.95
C VAL A 27 7.53 -3.08 -14.96
N GLN A 28 7.17 -3.31 -13.69
CA GLN A 28 7.45 -2.39 -12.61
C GLN A 28 8.68 -2.88 -11.83
N THR A 29 9.51 -1.93 -11.40
CA THR A 29 10.66 -2.19 -10.53
C THR A 29 10.41 -1.57 -9.16
N CYS A 30 10.81 -2.26 -8.10
CA CYS A 30 10.74 -1.72 -6.75
C CYS A 30 11.71 -0.55 -6.62
N LYS A 31 11.22 0.59 -6.12
CA LYS A 31 12.05 1.74 -5.78
C LYS A 31 12.47 1.64 -4.31
N PRO A 32 13.74 1.91 -3.97
CA PRO A 32 14.21 1.85 -2.59
C PRO A 32 13.61 2.96 -1.70
N TYR A 33 13.16 4.06 -2.30
CA TYR A 33 12.52 5.19 -1.62
C TYR A 33 11.40 5.76 -2.48
N VAL A 34 10.39 6.33 -1.82
CA VAL A 34 9.27 7.04 -2.44
C VAL A 34 8.94 8.27 -1.61
N TRP A 35 8.36 9.28 -2.27
CA TRP A 35 7.82 10.44 -1.59
C TRP A 35 6.41 10.13 -1.08
N SER A 36 6.11 10.57 0.14
CA SER A 36 4.77 10.56 0.72
C SER A 36 4.40 11.95 1.21
N ARG A 37 3.11 12.24 1.31
CA ARG A 37 2.64 13.46 1.98
C ARG A 37 2.63 13.25 3.49
N VAL A 38 2.99 14.32 4.21
CA VAL A 38 2.81 14.40 5.66
C VAL A 38 1.31 14.60 5.93
N PRO A 39 0.70 13.89 6.90
CA PRO A 39 -0.66 14.15 7.34
C PRO A 39 -0.78 15.56 7.93
N ASP A 40 -1.96 16.18 7.80
CA ASP A 40 -2.19 17.52 8.34
C ASP A 40 -2.17 17.54 9.88
N GLU A 41 -2.54 16.42 10.51
CA GLU A 41 -2.55 16.23 11.96
C GLU A 41 -1.89 14.90 12.34
N CYS A 42 -1.25 14.87 13.51
CA CYS A 42 -0.67 13.69 14.11
C CYS A 42 -1.22 13.50 15.53
N LEU A 43 -1.38 12.24 15.93
CA LEU A 43 -1.87 11.89 17.25
C LEU A 43 -0.98 12.49 18.35
N ARG A 44 -1.64 13.10 19.35
CA ARG A 44 -0.96 13.68 20.51
C ARG A 44 -0.77 12.62 21.58
N VAL A 45 0.46 12.14 21.70
CA VAL A 45 0.84 11.13 22.67
C VAL A 45 1.49 11.78 23.88
N SER A 46 0.96 11.50 25.07
CA SER A 46 1.53 11.92 26.36
C SER A 46 2.16 10.74 27.06
N ALA A 47 3.41 10.88 27.52
CA ALA A 47 4.11 9.88 28.32
C ALA A 47 4.37 10.41 29.74
N LEU A 48 4.02 9.63 30.75
CA LEU A 48 4.14 9.99 32.17
C LEU A 48 4.87 8.88 32.94
N LYS A 49 5.95 9.22 33.66
CA LYS A 49 6.56 8.30 34.62
C LYS A 49 5.67 8.23 35.86
N LEU A 50 5.12 7.06 36.13
CA LEU A 50 4.26 6.82 37.28
C LEU A 50 5.07 6.60 38.56
N SER A 51 6.13 5.80 38.49
CA SER A 51 7.15 5.62 39.55
C SER A 51 8.31 4.76 39.04
N ASP A 52 9.35 4.56 39.83
CA ASP A 52 10.45 3.63 39.50
C ASP A 52 9.99 2.17 39.44
N ILE A 53 8.94 1.81 40.18
CA ILE A 53 8.37 0.45 40.23
C ILE A 53 7.32 0.27 39.12
N ARG A 54 6.44 1.25 38.91
CA ARG A 54 5.33 1.17 37.96
C ARG A 54 5.72 1.58 36.54
N GLY A 55 6.90 2.17 36.36
CA GLY A 55 7.42 2.58 35.07
C GLY A 55 6.64 3.75 34.46
N TRP A 56 6.37 3.65 33.16
CA TRP A 56 5.79 4.72 32.34
C TRP A 56 4.39 4.36 31.85
N SER A 57 3.52 5.36 31.79
CA SER A 57 2.22 5.30 31.13
C SER A 57 2.25 6.14 29.87
N VAL A 58 1.60 5.67 28.82
CA VAL A 58 1.48 6.37 27.53
C VAL A 58 -0.01 6.47 27.19
N LEU A 59 -0.48 7.68 26.92
CA LEU A 59 -1.89 7.99 26.66
C LEU A 59 -2.03 8.75 25.34
N CYS A 60 -3.09 8.45 24.60
CA CYS A 60 -3.53 9.18 23.43
C CYS A 60 -5.05 9.36 23.55
N ASN A 61 -5.51 10.61 23.66
CA ASN A 61 -6.93 10.90 23.92
C ASN A 61 -7.70 11.33 22.67
N ASP A 62 -6.97 11.73 21.63
CA ASP A 62 -7.57 12.10 20.34
C ASP A 62 -7.75 10.83 19.48
N PRO A 63 -8.89 10.67 18.78
CA PRO A 63 -9.19 9.52 17.93
C PRO A 63 -8.35 9.45 16.65
#